data_AF-A0A5C5V9S9-F1
#
_entry.id   AF-A0A5C5V9S9-F1
#
_cell.length_a   1.000
_cell.length_b   1.000
_cell.length_c   1.000
_cell.angle_alpha   90.00
_cell.angle_beta   90.00
_cell.angle_gamma   90.00
#
_symmetry.space_group_name_H-M   'P 1'
#
loop_
_entity.id
_entity.type
_entity.pdbx_description
1 polymer ?
#
loop_
_entity_poly.entity_id
_entity_poly.type
_entity_poly.pdbx_seq_one_letter_code
_entity_poly.pdbx_strand_id
1 'polypeptide(L)'
;MLVLSRKINETIEVGHNVRATVVDIRGDKVRIGVDAPPEVPVHRGEVGNAIRRARRDTPLLGLIGYAGAGKDAAAAELVKQGWRRLAFADPLRESLLRLDPVVRLDNGAHAKLARIVGTFGWDHAKRHADVRRLLQGLGTDVVRDVCGADVWVDLMRRRLNETRRRGPVVITDVRFANEIALLRGDFGGRLIRIERPGVGPVNGHVSDQTGGLPTDGEVLNDGSPEQLCRRVLDCVQTFWEADQAAEGAA
;
A
#
# COMPACT_ATOMS: atom_id res chain seq x y z
N MET A 1 16.83 22.53 0.15
CA MET A 1 15.86 23.64 0.28
C MET A 1 16.26 24.72 -0.70
N LEU A 2 15.40 25.08 -1.66
CA LEU A 2 15.63 26.19 -2.57
C LEU A 2 14.97 27.44 -1.98
N VAL A 3 15.70 28.56 -1.95
CA VAL A 3 15.21 29.83 -1.39
C VAL A 3 15.12 30.85 -2.51
N LEU A 4 13.93 31.41 -2.73
CA LEU A 4 13.66 32.38 -3.80
C LEU A 4 12.98 33.61 -3.20
N SER A 5 13.58 34.78 -3.35
CA SER A 5 12.96 36.05 -2.97
C SER A 5 11.99 36.48 -4.06
N ARG A 6 10.71 36.71 -3.72
CA ARG A 6 9.64 37.14 -4.64
C ARG A 6 9.00 38.44 -4.21
N LYS A 7 8.68 39.32 -5.17
CA LYS A 7 7.84 40.50 -4.97
C LYS A 7 6.36 40.16 -5.19
N ILE A 8 5.47 41.08 -4.81
CA ILE A 8 4.03 40.98 -5.11
C ILE A 8 3.84 40.76 -6.62
N ASN A 9 2.94 39.86 -6.98
CA ASN A 9 2.64 39.37 -8.32
C ASN A 9 3.74 38.54 -9.01
N GLU A 10 4.86 38.27 -8.34
CA GLU A 10 5.83 37.30 -8.86
C GLU A 10 5.42 35.87 -8.49
N THR A 11 5.62 34.96 -9.43
CA THR A 11 5.22 33.56 -9.34
C THR A 11 6.45 32.65 -9.28
N ILE A 12 6.32 31.56 -8.53
CA ILE A 12 7.23 30.42 -8.51
C ILE A 12 6.50 29.27 -9.19
N GLU A 13 7.12 28.70 -10.22
CA GLU A 13 6.61 27.50 -10.89
C GLU A 13 7.27 26.26 -10.29
N VAL A 14 6.44 25.27 -9.92
CA VAL A 14 6.88 23.98 -9.40
C VAL A 14 6.38 22.90 -10.34
N GLY A 15 7.31 22.21 -11.01
CA GLY A 15 6.96 21.27 -12.08
C GLY A 15 6.31 22.00 -13.26
N HIS A 16 5.24 21.41 -13.81
CA HIS A 16 4.56 21.95 -15.00
C HIS A 16 3.13 22.45 -14.74
N ASN A 17 2.61 22.23 -13.53
CA ASN A 17 1.19 22.40 -13.22
C ASN A 17 0.93 23.04 -11.85
N VAL A 18 1.96 23.42 -11.09
CA VAL A 18 1.78 24.12 -9.80
C VAL A 18 2.44 25.50 -9.86
N ARG A 19 1.68 26.53 -9.47
CA ARG A 19 2.14 27.92 -9.41
C ARG A 19 1.86 28.51 -8.04
N ALA A 20 2.89 29.05 -7.40
CA ALA A 20 2.76 29.80 -6.15
C ALA A 20 3.06 31.28 -6.40
N THR A 21 2.07 32.14 -6.21
CA THR A 21 2.17 33.59 -6.48
C THR A 21 2.10 34.36 -5.18
N VAL A 22 2.99 35.35 -5.01
CA VAL A 22 2.89 36.29 -3.88
C VAL A 22 1.77 37.27 -4.17
N VAL A 23 0.66 37.15 -3.45
CA VAL A 23 -0.55 37.98 -3.65
C VAL A 23 -0.46 39.29 -2.88
N ASP A 24 0.13 39.27 -1.68
CA ASP A 24 0.23 40.45 -0.82
C ASP A 24 1.37 40.29 0.20
N ILE A 25 1.99 41.40 0.58
CA ILE A 25 3.02 41.45 1.63
C ILE A 25 2.62 42.56 2.61
N ARG A 26 2.37 42.19 3.87
CA ARG A 26 2.03 43.12 4.96
C ARG A 26 2.91 42.85 6.16
N GLY A 27 3.88 43.74 6.40
CA GLY A 27 4.85 43.58 7.49
C GLY A 27 5.62 42.27 7.34
N ASP A 28 5.46 41.39 8.32
CA ASP A 28 6.06 40.05 8.39
C ASP A 28 5.23 38.95 7.71
N LYS A 29 4.01 39.26 7.26
CA LYS A 29 3.09 38.29 6.65
C LYS A 29 3.09 38.38 5.14
N VAL A 30 3.25 37.22 4.50
CA VAL A 30 3.13 37.05 3.05
C VAL A 30 1.88 36.21 2.76
N ARG A 31 1.01 36.69 1.88
CA ARG A 31 -0.09 35.88 1.33
C ARG A 31 0.36 35.25 0.03
N ILE A 32 0.23 33.94 -0.04
CA ILE A 32 0.60 33.13 -1.20
C ILE A 32 -0.68 32.53 -1.79
N GLY A 33 -0.94 32.82 -3.05
CA GLY A 33 -1.93 32.12 -3.85
C GLY A 33 -1.29 30.89 -4.47
N VAL A 34 -1.90 29.73 -4.31
CA VAL A 34 -1.42 28.48 -4.92
C VAL A 34 -2.46 28.01 -5.92
N ASP A 35 -2.04 27.93 -7.17
CA ASP A 35 -2.79 27.34 -8.28
C ASP A 35 -2.19 25.96 -8.56
N ALA A 36 -3.00 24.93 -8.39
CA ALA A 36 -2.61 23.54 -8.53
C ALA A 36 -3.82 22.74 -9.06
N PRO A 37 -3.62 21.69 -9.86
CA PRO A 37 -4.72 20.92 -10.38
C PRO A 37 -5.39 20.09 -9.27
N PRO A 38 -6.63 19.62 -9.47
CA PRO A 38 -7.45 18.98 -8.43
C PRO A 38 -6.79 17.74 -7.78
N GLU A 39 -5.93 17.05 -8.52
CA GLU A 39 -5.19 15.88 -8.05
C GLU A 39 -4.02 16.21 -7.10
N VAL A 40 -3.54 17.47 -7.07
CA VAL A 40 -2.46 17.91 -6.19
C VAL A 40 -3.05 18.61 -4.97
N PRO A 41 -3.15 17.95 -3.80
CA PRO A 41 -3.73 18.56 -2.62
C PRO A 41 -2.83 19.65 -2.05
N VAL A 42 -3.40 20.85 -1.86
CA VAL A 42 -2.75 21.99 -1.22
C VAL A 42 -3.28 22.14 0.21
N HIS A 43 -2.37 22.09 1.19
CA HIS A 43 -2.71 22.23 2.60
C HIS A 43 -1.79 23.23 3.29
N ARG A 44 -2.32 23.94 4.29
CA ARG A 44 -1.49 24.67 5.26
C ARG A 44 -0.60 23.66 5.98
N GLY A 45 0.69 23.94 6.13
CA GLY A 45 1.67 22.97 6.64
C GLY A 45 1.30 22.40 8.01
N GLU A 46 0.82 23.26 8.90
CA GLU A 46 0.33 22.93 10.23
C GLU A 46 -0.93 22.02 10.20
N VAL A 47 -1.86 22.28 9.28
CA VAL A 47 -3.06 21.44 9.10
C VAL A 47 -2.68 20.10 8.47
N GLY A 48 -1.78 20.12 7.48
CA GLY A 48 -1.24 18.90 6.88
C GLY A 48 -0.50 18.03 7.91
N ASN A 49 0.22 18.64 8.84
CA ASN A 49 0.87 17.93 9.95
C ASN A 49 -0.13 17.34 10.94
N ALA A 50 -1.19 18.07 11.29
CA ALA A 50 -2.26 17.55 12.13
C ALA A 50 -2.98 16.35 11.47
N ILE A 51 -3.28 16.43 10.17
CA ILE A 51 -3.86 15.32 9.40
C ILE A 51 -2.88 14.14 9.35
N ARG A 52 -1.58 14.39 9.14
CA ARG A 52 -0.55 13.34 9.17
C ARG A 52 -0.42 12.68 10.54
N ARG A 53 -0.55 13.44 11.63
CA ARG A 53 -0.58 12.91 13.01
C ARG A 53 -1.81 12.04 13.24
N ALA A 54 -3.01 12.57 12.96
CA ALA A 54 -4.26 11.79 13.08
C ALA A 54 -4.26 10.51 12.21
N ARG A 55 -3.55 10.54 11.08
CA ARG A 55 -3.33 9.34 10.25
C ARG A 55 -2.37 8.35 10.91
N ARG A 56 -1.32 8.79 11.61
CA ARG A 56 -0.41 7.91 12.37
C ARG A 56 -1.08 7.24 13.55
N ASP A 57 -2.11 7.86 14.14
CA ASP A 57 -2.83 7.34 15.31
C ASP A 57 -3.61 6.04 15.07
N THR A 58 -3.73 5.58 13.82
CA THR A 58 -4.32 4.27 13.52
C THR A 58 -3.30 3.36 12.87
N PRO A 59 -3.00 2.17 13.42
CA PRO A 59 -2.01 1.27 12.86
C PRO A 59 -2.24 0.94 11.38
N LEU A 60 -1.18 1.05 10.58
CA LEU A 60 -1.11 0.58 9.20
C LEU A 60 0.10 -0.33 9.07
N LEU A 61 -0.17 -1.58 8.72
CA LEU A 61 0.85 -2.61 8.58
C LEU A 61 0.92 -3.09 7.13
N GLY A 62 2.12 -3.18 6.55
CA GLY A 62 2.37 -3.90 5.31
C GLY A 62 3.12 -5.20 5.58
N LEU A 63 2.61 -6.32 5.07
CA LEU A 63 3.25 -7.63 5.16
C LEU A 63 4.06 -7.92 3.90
N ILE A 64 5.33 -8.23 4.11
CA ILE A 64 6.32 -8.59 3.08
C ILE A 64 6.76 -10.03 3.32
N GLY A 65 7.09 -10.77 2.25
CA GLY A 65 7.52 -12.17 2.36
C GLY A 65 7.17 -12.98 1.12
N TYR A 66 7.78 -14.15 0.98
CA TYR A 66 7.56 -15.01 -0.18
C TYR A 66 6.15 -15.61 -0.23
N ALA A 67 5.77 -16.12 -1.40
CA ALA A 67 4.52 -16.87 -1.54
C ALA A 67 4.55 -18.11 -0.62
N GLY A 68 3.51 -18.30 0.19
CA GLY A 68 3.47 -19.40 1.17
C GLY A 68 4.17 -19.11 2.51
N ALA A 69 4.75 -17.92 2.69
CA ALA A 69 5.38 -17.51 3.95
C ALA A 69 4.37 -17.35 5.11
N GLY A 70 3.06 -17.28 4.84
CA GLY A 70 2.02 -17.16 5.87
C GLY A 70 1.37 -15.78 5.99
N LYS A 71 1.69 -14.83 5.09
CA LYS A 71 1.11 -13.47 5.08
C LYS A 71 -0.42 -13.46 5.07
N ASP A 72 -1.02 -14.30 4.22
CA ASP A 72 -2.47 -14.39 4.11
C ASP A 72 -3.11 -14.94 5.39
N ALA A 73 -2.44 -15.89 6.05
CA ALA A 73 -2.88 -16.45 7.33
C ALA A 73 -2.76 -15.42 8.46
N ALA A 74 -1.62 -14.72 8.58
CA ALA A 74 -1.43 -13.65 9.56
C ALA A 74 -2.50 -12.56 9.40
N ALA A 75 -2.76 -12.13 8.17
CA ALA A 75 -3.78 -11.12 7.90
C ALA A 75 -5.20 -11.61 8.24
N ALA A 76 -5.52 -12.89 8.01
CA ALA A 76 -6.81 -13.45 8.39
C ALA A 76 -7.02 -13.43 9.91
N GLU A 77 -5.98 -13.77 10.69
CA GLU A 77 -6.03 -13.67 12.15
C GLU A 77 -6.14 -12.21 12.64
N LEU A 78 -5.41 -11.28 12.03
CA LEU A 78 -5.54 -9.85 12.35
C LEU A 78 -6.96 -9.34 12.08
N VAL A 79 -7.62 -9.79 11.01
CA VAL A 79 -9.01 -9.43 10.72
C VAL A 79 -9.95 -9.88 11.83
N LYS A 80 -9.74 -11.05 12.44
CA LYS A 80 -10.52 -11.49 13.61
C LYS A 80 -10.33 -10.56 14.81
N GLN A 81 -9.19 -9.87 14.89
CA GLN A 81 -8.87 -8.87 15.92
C GLN A 81 -9.33 -7.45 15.54
N GLY A 82 -10.21 -7.30 14.54
CA GLY A 82 -10.78 -6.01 14.14
C GLY A 82 -9.94 -5.22 13.14
N TRP A 83 -8.86 -5.79 12.62
CA TRP A 83 -8.12 -5.18 11.50
C TRP A 83 -8.89 -5.30 10.19
N ARG A 84 -8.62 -4.39 9.27
CA ARG A 84 -9.11 -4.49 7.90
C ARG A 84 -8.00 -4.90 6.97
N ARG A 85 -8.28 -5.89 6.13
CA ARG A 85 -7.35 -6.34 5.10
C ARG A 85 -7.57 -5.55 3.82
N LEU A 86 -6.48 -5.08 3.22
CA LEU A 86 -6.43 -4.59 1.84
C LEU A 86 -5.28 -5.28 1.08
N ALA A 87 -5.36 -5.26 -0.25
CA ALA A 87 -4.30 -5.71 -1.14
C ALA A 87 -4.25 -4.81 -2.39
N PHE A 88 -3.05 -4.57 -2.91
CA PHE A 88 -2.85 -3.86 -4.19
C PHE A 88 -3.50 -4.60 -5.36
N ALA A 89 -3.59 -5.94 -5.26
CA ALA A 89 -4.26 -6.77 -6.24
C ALA A 89 -5.81 -6.77 -6.14
N ASP A 90 -6.42 -6.12 -5.14
CA ASP A 90 -7.89 -6.17 -4.99
C ASP A 90 -8.65 -5.50 -6.15
N PRO A 91 -8.32 -4.28 -6.61
CA PRO A 91 -9.00 -3.70 -7.77
C PRO A 91 -8.79 -4.54 -9.03
N LEU A 92 -7.63 -5.20 -9.17
CA LEU A 92 -7.35 -6.12 -10.27
C LEU A 92 -8.30 -7.33 -10.24
N ARG A 93 -8.46 -7.97 -9.08
CA ARG A 93 -9.37 -9.10 -8.87
C ARG A 93 -10.82 -8.70 -9.13
N GLU A 94 -11.24 -7.55 -8.60
CA GLU A 94 -12.58 -7.00 -8.82
C GLU A 94 -12.85 -6.76 -10.31
N SER A 95 -11.90 -6.17 -11.04
CA SER A 95 -11.99 -5.95 -12.49
C SER A 95 -12.09 -7.26 -13.27
N LEU A 96 -11.30 -8.28 -12.92
CA LEU A 96 -11.37 -9.59 -13.58
C LEU A 96 -12.69 -10.31 -13.30
N LEU A 97 -13.26 -10.18 -12.10
CA LEU A 97 -14.59 -10.73 -11.80
C LEU A 97 -15.70 -10.01 -12.55
N ARG A 98 -15.55 -8.71 -12.81
CA ARG A 98 -16.51 -7.94 -13.64
C ARG A 98 -16.40 -8.30 -15.11
N LEU A 99 -15.18 -8.47 -15.63
CA LEU A 99 -14.95 -8.92 -17.00
C LEU A 99 -15.42 -10.38 -17.17
N ASP A 100 -15.28 -11.18 -16.12
CA ASP A 100 -15.63 -12.60 -16.05
C ASP A 100 -15.15 -13.41 -17.27
N PRO A 101 -13.83 -13.46 -17.53
CA PRO A 101 -13.30 -14.21 -18.67
C PRO A 101 -13.54 -15.72 -18.50
N VAL A 102 -13.60 -16.42 -19.62
CA VAL A 102 -13.48 -17.88 -19.63
C VAL A 102 -12.02 -18.24 -19.44
N VAL A 103 -11.72 -19.06 -18.44
CA VAL A 103 -10.36 -19.52 -18.14
C VAL A 103 -10.26 -21.02 -18.35
N ARG A 104 -9.07 -21.45 -18.78
CA ARG A 104 -8.73 -22.87 -18.92
C ARG A 104 -8.21 -23.42 -17.59
N LEU A 105 -8.81 -24.52 -17.14
CA LEU A 105 -8.43 -25.27 -15.94
C LEU A 105 -7.34 -26.30 -16.27
N ASP A 106 -6.66 -26.78 -15.23
CA ASP A 106 -5.53 -27.72 -15.38
C ASP A 106 -5.96 -29.07 -15.96
N ASN A 107 -7.22 -29.46 -15.77
CA ASN A 107 -7.82 -30.66 -16.38
C ASN A 107 -8.29 -30.44 -17.83
N GLY A 108 -8.00 -29.28 -18.43
CA GLY A 108 -8.39 -28.92 -19.79
C GLY A 108 -9.82 -28.39 -19.93
N ALA A 109 -10.63 -28.40 -18.88
CA ALA A 109 -11.97 -27.82 -18.90
C ALA A 109 -11.90 -26.28 -18.97
N HIS A 110 -12.99 -25.66 -19.41
CA HIS A 110 -13.13 -24.21 -19.49
C HIS A 110 -14.28 -23.78 -18.60
N ALA A 111 -14.09 -22.73 -17.80
CA ALA A 111 -15.13 -22.19 -16.95
C ALA A 111 -14.99 -20.68 -16.79
N LYS A 112 -16.11 -20.03 -16.47
CA LYS A 112 -16.13 -18.62 -16.10
C LYS A 112 -15.36 -18.39 -14.80
N LEU A 113 -14.53 -17.35 -14.76
CA LEU A 113 -13.74 -17.02 -13.59
C LEU A 113 -14.61 -16.82 -12.34
N ALA A 114 -15.73 -16.11 -12.46
CA ALA A 114 -16.65 -15.87 -11.37
C ALA A 114 -17.20 -17.17 -10.77
N ARG A 115 -17.44 -18.20 -11.61
CA ARG A 115 -17.87 -19.52 -11.13
C ARG A 115 -16.79 -20.18 -10.29
N ILE A 116 -15.55 -20.19 -10.77
CA ILE A 116 -14.42 -20.82 -10.06
C ILE A 116 -14.18 -20.12 -8.72
N VAL A 117 -14.13 -18.78 -8.72
CA VAL A 117 -13.91 -17.98 -7.52
C VAL A 117 -15.08 -18.11 -6.55
N GLY A 118 -16.32 -18.14 -7.04
CA GLY A 118 -17.51 -18.33 -6.20
C GLY A 118 -17.54 -19.71 -5.52
N THR A 119 -17.06 -20.75 -6.20
CA THR A 119 -17.03 -22.12 -5.64
C THR A 119 -15.84 -22.37 -4.72
N PHE A 120 -14.65 -21.90 -5.08
CA PHE A 120 -13.39 -22.30 -4.41
C PHE A 120 -12.60 -21.14 -3.81
N GLY A 121 -13.03 -19.90 -4.02
CA GLY A 121 -12.31 -18.70 -3.60
C GLY A 121 -11.07 -18.38 -4.45
N TRP A 122 -10.52 -17.19 -4.19
CA TRP A 122 -9.36 -16.68 -4.92
C TRP A 122 -8.07 -17.47 -4.65
N ASP A 123 -7.90 -18.03 -3.45
CA ASP A 123 -6.70 -18.80 -3.09
C ASP A 123 -6.56 -20.10 -3.87
N HIS A 124 -7.68 -20.68 -4.29
CA HIS A 124 -7.70 -21.79 -5.22
C HIS A 124 -7.56 -21.31 -6.67
N ALA A 125 -8.40 -20.36 -7.09
CA ALA A 125 -8.45 -19.89 -8.48
C ALA A 125 -7.07 -19.42 -8.99
N LYS A 126 -6.30 -18.69 -8.17
CA LYS A 126 -4.98 -18.15 -8.55
C LYS A 126 -3.88 -19.21 -8.74
N ARG A 127 -4.15 -20.48 -8.44
CA ARG A 127 -3.20 -21.59 -8.66
C ARG A 127 -3.23 -22.09 -10.10
N HIS A 128 -4.37 -21.94 -10.79
CA HIS A 128 -4.48 -22.28 -12.20
C HIS A 128 -3.60 -21.36 -13.04
N ALA A 129 -2.85 -21.95 -13.98
CA ALA A 129 -1.86 -21.22 -14.77
C ALA A 129 -2.48 -20.06 -15.56
N ASP A 130 -3.66 -20.27 -16.16
CA ASP A 130 -4.32 -19.26 -16.97
C ASP A 130 -4.84 -18.08 -16.13
N VAL A 131 -5.37 -18.35 -14.94
CA VAL A 131 -5.79 -17.29 -13.99
C VAL A 131 -4.59 -16.48 -13.52
N ARG A 132 -3.47 -17.15 -13.19
CA ARG A 132 -2.23 -16.48 -12.81
C ARG A 132 -1.70 -15.60 -13.94
N ARG A 133 -1.70 -16.09 -15.19
CA ARG A 133 -1.32 -15.34 -16.38
C ARG A 133 -2.19 -14.09 -16.55
N LEU A 134 -3.50 -14.19 -16.39
CA LEU A 134 -4.41 -13.04 -16.47
C LEU A 134 -4.13 -11.99 -15.39
N LEU A 135 -3.91 -12.42 -14.15
CA LEU A 135 -3.56 -11.52 -13.04
C LEU A 135 -2.22 -10.79 -13.31
N GLN A 136 -1.21 -11.52 -13.78
CA GLN A 136 0.10 -10.94 -14.08
C GLN A 136 0.04 -10.00 -15.28
N GLY A 137 -0.56 -10.45 -16.39
CA GLY A 137 -0.68 -9.69 -17.62
C GLY A 137 -1.48 -8.41 -17.44
N LEU A 138 -2.66 -8.49 -16.82
CA LEU A 138 -3.46 -7.29 -16.60
C LEU A 138 -2.81 -6.36 -15.57
N GLY A 139 -2.27 -6.92 -14.48
CA GLY A 139 -1.73 -6.14 -13.36
C GLY A 139 -0.42 -5.42 -13.67
N THR A 140 0.54 -6.12 -14.26
CA THR A 140 1.92 -5.63 -14.48
C THR A 140 2.11 -5.24 -15.94
N ASP A 141 1.82 -6.14 -16.88
CA ASP A 141 2.24 -5.96 -18.28
C ASP A 141 1.34 -4.99 -19.07
N VAL A 142 0.10 -4.80 -18.65
CA VAL A 142 -0.84 -3.91 -19.37
C VAL A 142 -1.10 -2.65 -18.57
N VAL A 143 -1.63 -2.76 -17.35
CA VAL A 143 -2.10 -1.57 -16.62
C VAL A 143 -0.94 -0.67 -16.18
N ARG A 144 0.20 -1.22 -15.74
CA ARG A 144 1.35 -0.35 -15.39
C ARG A 144 2.01 0.26 -16.62
N ASP A 145 2.06 -0.45 -17.73
CA ASP A 145 2.65 0.07 -18.97
C ASP A 145 1.76 1.17 -19.60
N VAL A 146 0.44 1.01 -19.57
CA VAL A 146 -0.51 1.98 -20.14
C VAL A 146 -0.80 3.16 -19.21
N CYS A 147 -0.97 2.90 -17.90
CA CYS A 147 -1.40 3.91 -16.93
C CYS A 147 -0.27 4.43 -16.03
N GLY A 148 0.94 3.88 -16.17
CA GLY A 148 2.09 4.22 -15.34
C GLY A 148 2.24 3.34 -14.09
N ALA A 149 3.44 3.31 -13.53
CA ALA A 149 3.82 2.44 -12.41
C ALA A 149 3.06 2.74 -11.10
N ASP A 150 2.52 3.95 -10.96
CA ASP A 150 1.88 4.45 -9.74
C ASP A 150 0.35 4.27 -9.70
N VAL A 151 -0.26 3.75 -10.77
CA VAL A 151 -1.72 3.53 -10.84
C VAL A 151 -2.29 2.75 -9.65
N TRP A 152 -1.59 1.69 -9.22
CA TRP A 152 -1.99 0.88 -8.07
C TRP A 152 -1.77 1.59 -6.73
N VAL A 153 -0.74 2.44 -6.67
CA VAL A 153 -0.41 3.27 -5.51
C VAL A 153 -1.49 4.34 -5.31
N ASP A 154 -1.94 4.98 -6.40
CA ASP A 154 -2.99 5.99 -6.36
C ASP A 154 -4.35 5.41 -5.96
N LEU A 155 -4.70 4.22 -6.47
CA LEU A 155 -5.88 3.50 -6.05
C LEU A 155 -5.81 3.11 -4.57
N MET A 156 -4.67 2.60 -4.10
CA MET A 156 -4.46 2.25 -2.70
C MET A 156 -4.56 3.46 -1.79
N ARG A 157 -4.00 4.62 -2.19
CA ARG A 157 -4.11 5.89 -1.45
C ARG A 157 -5.57 6.25 -1.17
N ARG A 158 -6.43 6.15 -2.18
CA ARG A 158 -7.87 6.42 -2.04
C ARG A 158 -8.52 5.45 -1.04
N ARG A 159 -8.29 4.14 -1.21
CA ARG A 159 -8.83 3.10 -0.31
C ARG A 159 -8.36 3.28 1.14
N LEU A 160 -7.08 3.59 1.35
CA LEU A 160 -6.51 3.83 2.68
C LEU A 160 -7.13 5.02 3.39
N ASN A 161 -7.32 6.15 2.67
CA ASN A 161 -7.95 7.34 3.23
C ASN A 161 -9.35 7.06 3.80
N GLU A 162 -10.11 6.16 3.16
CA GLU A 162 -11.45 5.78 3.60
C GLU A 162 -11.42 4.70 4.69
N THR A 163 -10.62 3.65 4.47
CA THR A 163 -10.63 2.44 5.30
C THR A 163 -9.98 2.68 6.65
N ARG A 164 -8.87 3.42 6.69
CA ARG A 164 -8.08 3.64 7.91
C ARG A 164 -8.80 4.53 8.92
N ARG A 165 -9.69 5.42 8.47
CA ARG A 165 -10.57 6.21 9.36
C ARG A 165 -11.45 5.35 10.25
N ARG A 166 -11.69 4.10 9.86
CA ARG A 166 -12.58 3.21 10.58
C ARG A 166 -11.82 2.29 11.55
N GLY A 167 -10.48 2.31 11.59
CA GLY A 167 -9.64 1.39 12.38
C GLY A 167 -8.42 0.82 11.62
N PRO A 168 -7.65 -0.07 12.27
CA PRO A 168 -6.34 -0.51 11.78
C PRO A 168 -6.41 -1.31 10.48
N VAL A 169 -5.35 -1.21 9.67
CA VAL A 169 -5.32 -1.79 8.31
C VAL A 169 -4.05 -2.61 8.10
N VAL A 170 -4.20 -3.79 7.50
CA VAL A 170 -3.10 -4.64 7.04
C VAL A 170 -3.11 -4.78 5.52
N ILE A 171 -1.97 -4.54 4.89
CA ILE A 171 -1.71 -4.72 3.45
C ILE A 171 -0.93 -6.01 3.27
N THR A 172 -1.37 -6.87 2.35
CA THR A 172 -0.91 -8.27 2.31
C THR A 172 0.05 -8.62 1.17
N ASP A 173 0.17 -7.74 0.19
CA ASP A 173 0.89 -7.98 -1.07
C ASP A 173 1.79 -6.81 -1.49
N VAL A 174 2.50 -6.23 -0.52
CA VAL A 174 3.54 -5.22 -0.80
C VAL A 174 4.71 -5.88 -1.54
N ARG A 175 5.07 -5.35 -2.72
CA ARG A 175 6.09 -5.90 -3.62
C ARG A 175 7.01 -4.87 -4.23
N PHE A 176 6.60 -3.60 -4.32
CA PHE A 176 7.35 -2.58 -5.05
C PHE A 176 7.79 -1.41 -4.15
N ALA A 177 8.87 -0.73 -4.53
CA ALA A 177 9.41 0.40 -3.77
C ALA A 177 8.43 1.59 -3.67
N ASN A 178 7.64 1.85 -4.71
CA ASN A 178 6.63 2.91 -4.71
C ASN A 178 5.46 2.59 -3.75
N GLU A 179 5.10 1.32 -3.60
CA GLU A 179 4.12 0.87 -2.60
C GLU A 179 4.65 1.10 -1.17
N ILE A 180 5.93 0.81 -0.93
CA ILE A 180 6.58 1.10 0.35
C ILE A 180 6.61 2.60 0.62
N ALA A 181 6.98 3.41 -0.38
CA ALA A 181 7.02 4.86 -0.26
C ALA A 181 5.65 5.43 0.14
N LEU A 182 4.57 4.91 -0.44
CA LEU A 182 3.20 5.26 -0.04
C LEU A 182 2.93 4.89 1.44
N LEU A 183 3.15 3.62 1.80
CA LEU A 183 2.79 3.12 3.11
C LEU A 183 3.59 3.82 4.21
N ARG A 184 4.92 3.86 4.09
CA ARG A 184 5.82 4.49 5.09
C ARG A 184 5.78 6.01 5.01
N GLY A 185 5.95 6.59 3.82
CA GLY A 185 6.10 8.04 3.66
C GLY A 185 4.81 8.81 3.92
N ASP A 186 3.76 8.46 3.18
CA ASP A 186 2.52 9.27 3.19
C ASP A 186 1.58 8.91 4.33
N PHE A 187 1.68 7.67 4.81
CA PHE A 187 0.79 7.12 5.82
C PHE A 187 1.50 6.74 7.12
N GLY A 188 2.83 6.80 7.20
CA GLY A 188 3.55 6.42 8.42
C GLY A 188 3.30 4.97 8.84
N GLY A 189 2.99 4.09 7.88
CA GLY A 189 2.80 2.66 8.12
C GLY A 189 4.12 1.95 8.39
N ARG A 190 4.02 0.78 9.02
CA ARG A 190 5.15 -0.11 9.33
C ARG A 190 5.12 -1.33 8.43
N LEU A 191 6.28 -1.90 8.16
CA LEU A 191 6.47 -3.05 7.29
C LEU A 191 7.07 -4.21 8.08
N ILE A 192 6.41 -5.36 8.08
CA ILE A 192 6.92 -6.59 8.70
C ILE A 192 7.21 -7.63 7.63
N ARG A 193 8.42 -8.17 7.66
CA ARG A 193 8.79 -9.36 6.89
C ARG A 193 8.28 -10.60 7.61
N ILE A 194 7.60 -11.49 6.89
CA ILE A 194 7.27 -12.83 7.36
C ILE A 194 8.17 -13.81 6.62
N GLU A 195 8.95 -14.56 7.39
CA GLU A 195 9.85 -15.60 6.88
C GLU A 195 9.38 -16.97 7.33
N ARG A 196 9.43 -17.96 6.45
CA ARG A 196 9.07 -19.34 6.80
C ARG A 196 10.23 -20.25 6.41
N PRO A 197 10.77 -21.07 7.34
CA PRO A 197 11.82 -22.02 7.02
C PRO A 197 11.44 -22.91 5.83
N GLY A 198 12.35 -23.04 4.86
CA GLY A 198 12.12 -23.84 3.65
C GLY A 198 11.25 -23.17 2.57
N VAL A 199 10.78 -21.94 2.79
CA VAL A 199 10.08 -21.16 1.76
C VAL A 199 11.01 -20.07 1.24
N GLY A 200 11.42 -20.21 -0.02
CA GLY A 200 12.29 -19.27 -0.72
C GLY A 200 11.64 -18.67 -1.98
N PRO A 201 12.41 -17.93 -2.78
CA PRO A 201 11.96 -17.44 -4.07
C PRO A 201 11.52 -18.60 -4.96
N VAL A 202 10.31 -18.51 -5.51
CA VAL A 202 9.75 -19.50 -6.44
C VAL A 202 9.72 -18.89 -7.83
N ASN A 203 10.72 -19.27 -8.65
CA ASN A 203 10.93 -18.90 -10.04
C ASN A 203 11.19 -17.41 -10.33
N GLY A 204 12.23 -17.15 -11.13
CA GLY A 204 12.81 -15.83 -11.45
C GLY A 204 11.96 -14.85 -12.26
N HIS A 205 10.67 -14.73 -11.96
CA HIS A 205 9.91 -13.54 -12.28
C HIS A 205 10.05 -12.51 -11.15
N VAL A 206 9.77 -11.25 -11.49
CA VAL A 206 9.94 -9.99 -10.71
C VAL A 206 9.48 -10.03 -9.23
N SER A 207 8.83 -11.11 -8.78
CA SER A 207 8.62 -11.45 -7.35
C SER A 207 9.88 -11.77 -6.54
N ASP A 208 11.07 -11.84 -7.15
CA ASP A 208 12.35 -11.98 -6.44
C ASP A 208 12.78 -10.70 -5.70
N GLN A 209 12.11 -9.55 -5.94
CA GLN A 209 12.48 -8.28 -5.32
C GLN A 209 12.08 -8.16 -3.84
N THR A 210 11.17 -9.01 -3.33
CA THR A 210 10.72 -8.89 -1.93
C THR A 210 11.83 -9.09 -0.91
N GLY A 211 12.89 -9.86 -1.21
CA GLY A 211 14.01 -10.11 -0.29
C GLY A 211 14.80 -8.85 0.09
N GLY A 212 14.99 -7.91 -0.85
CA GLY A 212 15.77 -6.69 -0.64
C GLY A 212 14.95 -5.47 -0.18
N LEU A 213 13.64 -5.62 0.00
CA LEU A 213 12.79 -4.50 0.41
C LEU A 213 13.03 -4.12 1.88
N PRO A 214 13.09 -2.82 2.20
CA PRO A 214 13.30 -2.39 3.58
C PRO A 214 12.08 -2.72 4.43
N THR A 215 12.33 -3.24 5.63
CA THR A 215 11.31 -3.58 6.64
C THR A 215 11.61 -2.89 7.98
N ASP A 216 10.59 -2.78 8.83
CA ASP A 216 10.68 -2.27 10.20
C ASP A 216 10.90 -3.40 11.21
N GLY A 217 10.48 -4.62 10.86
CA GLY A 217 10.76 -5.82 11.65
C GLY A 217 10.58 -7.09 10.86
N GLU A 218 10.96 -8.20 11.47
CA GLU A 218 10.96 -9.52 10.87
C GLU A 218 10.35 -10.53 11.84
N VAL A 219 9.47 -11.37 11.32
CA VAL A 219 8.75 -12.39 12.09
C VAL A 219 8.97 -13.74 11.44
N LEU A 220 9.53 -14.66 12.21
CA LEU A 220 9.65 -16.06 11.83
C LEU A 220 8.29 -16.75 11.96
N ASN A 221 7.89 -17.47 10.92
CA ASN A 221 6.74 -18.35 10.87
C ASN A 221 7.20 -19.81 10.97
N ASP A 222 7.29 -20.31 12.19
CA ASP A 222 7.66 -21.68 12.55
C ASP A 222 6.54 -22.40 13.34
N GLY A 223 5.35 -21.80 13.41
CA GLY A 223 4.27 -22.21 14.30
C GLY A 223 2.88 -22.13 13.67
N SER A 224 1.86 -22.02 14.52
CA SER A 224 0.47 -21.89 14.09
C SER A 224 0.15 -20.47 13.56
N PRO A 225 -0.92 -20.29 12.78
CA PRO A 225 -1.39 -18.96 12.35
C PRO A 225 -1.61 -17.98 13.51
N GLU A 226 -2.13 -18.47 14.65
CA GLU A 226 -2.37 -17.67 15.84
C GLU A 226 -1.06 -17.23 16.51
N GLN A 227 -0.06 -18.12 16.56
CA GLN A 227 1.28 -17.78 17.06
C GLN A 227 1.96 -16.73 16.16
N LEU A 228 1.85 -16.90 14.85
CA LEU A 228 2.33 -15.92 13.88
C LEU A 228 1.65 -14.55 14.07
N CYS A 229 0.33 -14.54 14.22
CA CYS A 229 -0.44 -13.31 14.48
C CYS A 229 0.02 -12.61 15.75
N ARG A 230 0.23 -13.37 16.84
CA ARG A 230 0.73 -12.81 18.11
C ARG A 230 2.09 -12.12 17.92
N ARG A 231 3.06 -12.79 17.28
CA ARG A 231 4.38 -12.21 17.01
C ARG A 231 4.31 -10.94 16.14
N VAL A 232 3.39 -10.91 15.18
CA VAL A 232 3.13 -9.72 14.36
C VAL A 232 2.57 -8.58 15.22
N LEU A 233 1.60 -8.85 16.10
CA LEU A 233 1.03 -7.86 17.00
C LEU A 233 2.06 -7.33 18.01
N ASP A 234 2.92 -8.21 18.54
CA ASP A 234 4.01 -7.81 19.44
C ASP A 234 4.96 -6.83 18.76
N CYS A 235 5.36 -7.11 17.50
CA CYS A 235 6.16 -6.17 16.70
C CYS A 235 5.45 -4.83 16.49
N VAL A 236 4.15 -4.86 16.15
CA VAL A 236 3.35 -3.64 15.97
C VAL A 236 3.33 -2.81 17.26
N GLN A 237 3.18 -3.46 18.41
CA GLN A 237 3.19 -2.79 19.71
C GLN A 237 4.54 -2.15 20.00
N THR A 238 5.65 -2.85 19.75
CA THR A 238 7.00 -2.28 19.91
C THR A 238 7.22 -1.04 19.04
N PHE A 239 6.73 -1.05 17.79
CA PHE A 239 6.82 0.14 16.92
C PHE A 239 6.00 1.30 17.47
N TRP A 240 4.82 1.01 18.03
CA TRP A 240 3.96 2.02 18.62
C TRP A 240 4.62 2.69 19.83
N GLU A 241 5.18 1.89 20.72
CA GLU A 241 5.88 2.37 21.92
C GLU A 241 7.12 3.22 21.54
N ALA A 242 7.87 2.79 20.52
CA ALA A 242 9.01 3.55 20.01
C ALA A 242 8.61 4.92 19.42
N ASP A 243 7.48 4.98 18.69
CA ASP A 243 6.96 6.22 18.12
C ASP A 243 6.51 7.20 19.21
N GLN A 244 5.82 6.72 20.24
CA GLN A 244 5.41 7.53 21.39
C GLN A 244 6.60 8.07 22.19
N ALA A 245 7.64 7.24 22.39
CA ALA A 245 8.86 7.65 23.08
C ALA A 245 9.64 8.73 22.31
N ALA A 246 9.70 8.62 20.97
CA ALA A 246 10.35 9.62 20.12
C ALA A 246 9.59 10.96 20.11
N GLU A 247 8.25 10.93 20.21
CA GLU A 247 7.42 12.14 20.26
C GLU A 247 7.46 12.84 21.62
N GLY A 248 7.64 12.11 22.72
CA GLY A 248 7.79 12.69 24.06
C GLY A 248 9.14 13.37 24.33
N ALA A 249 10.14 13.10 23.48
CA ALA A 249 11.50 13.63 23.60
C ALA A 249 11.77 14.88 22.72
N ALA A 250 10.82 15.28 21.87
CA ALA A 250 10.94 16.37 20.89
C ALA A 250 10.03 17.57 21.24
#